data_AF-A0A925WAU4-F1
#
_entry.id   AF-A0A925WAU4-F1
#
_cell.length_a   1.000
_cell.length_b   1.000
_cell.length_c   1.000
_cell.angle_alpha   90.00
_cell.angle_beta   90.00
_cell.angle_gamma   90.00
#
_symmetry.space_group_name_H-M   'P 1'
#
loop_
_entity.id
_entity.type
_entity.pdbx_description
1 polymer ?
#
loop_
_entity_poly.entity_id
_entity_poly.type
_entity_poly.pdbx_seq_one_letter_code
_entity_poly.pdbx_strand_id
1 'polypeptide(L)'
;MSYDPAGGQQPGGQGWQGGQPPYPPPGGGYGQQPPGWGPPPAGGAGAPPAQASAFSALFDFSFSTFATPGLIRLLYIVGTVLLVLGWIGFTITTFATAGAGGGIITLLLGAVVVLFYLAFLRVLLEFYYAVVRMSEDIHNRR
;
A
#
# COMPACT_ATOMS: atom_id res chain seq x y z
N MET A 1 80.38 9.10 0.01
CA MET A 1 80.39 10.55 -0.17
C MET A 1 80.56 10.82 -1.65
N SER A 2 79.46 11.10 -2.36
CA SER A 2 79.44 11.73 -3.69
C SER A 2 77.98 11.85 -4.11
N TYR A 3 77.61 13.04 -4.54
CA TYR A 3 76.28 13.62 -4.52
C TYR A 3 75.41 13.25 -5.72
N ASP A 4 74.10 13.30 -5.47
CA ASP A 4 73.02 13.52 -6.43
C ASP A 4 73.24 14.85 -7.18
N PRO A 5 72.97 14.90 -8.49
CA PRO A 5 72.17 16.04 -8.94
C PRO A 5 71.21 15.76 -10.11
N ALA A 6 70.26 16.70 -10.20
CA ALA A 6 69.41 17.07 -11.32
C ALA A 6 68.14 16.21 -11.46
N GLY A 7 66.94 16.77 -11.37
CA GLY A 7 66.51 18.15 -11.56
C GLY A 7 65.23 18.14 -12.41
N GLY A 8 64.36 19.13 -12.21
CA GLY A 8 63.29 19.44 -13.17
C GLY A 8 61.88 19.28 -12.63
N GLN A 9 61.35 20.38 -12.10
CA GLN A 9 59.93 20.61 -11.90
C GLN A 9 59.25 21.00 -13.24
N GLN A 10 57.98 20.58 -13.36
CA GLN A 10 56.86 20.92 -14.27
C GLN A 10 56.93 22.27 -15.03
N PRO A 11 56.26 22.44 -16.20
CA PRO A 11 54.84 22.92 -16.18
C PRO A 11 53.94 22.63 -17.41
N GLY A 12 52.62 22.74 -17.18
CA GLY A 12 51.58 23.11 -18.16
C GLY A 12 51.04 21.97 -19.03
N GLY A 13 49.75 21.82 -19.31
CA GLY A 13 48.57 22.67 -19.19
C GLY A 13 47.60 22.29 -20.33
N GLN A 14 46.33 22.69 -20.19
CA GLN A 14 45.32 22.76 -21.27
C GLN A 14 44.75 21.40 -21.75
N GLY A 15 43.45 21.23 -22.00
CA GLY A 15 42.30 22.12 -22.01
C GLY A 15 41.10 21.28 -22.45
N TRP A 16 39.95 21.50 -21.81
CA TRP A 16 38.68 20.87 -22.19
C TRP A 16 38.12 21.54 -23.45
N GLN A 17 37.90 20.78 -24.53
CA GLN A 17 36.97 21.18 -25.59
C GLN A 17 36.58 20.01 -26.50
N GLY A 18 35.27 19.84 -26.69
CA GLY A 18 34.72 19.45 -27.98
C GLY A 18 33.95 18.13 -28.04
N GLY A 19 32.63 18.24 -28.24
CA GLY A 19 31.86 17.23 -28.97
C GLY A 19 30.57 16.75 -28.30
N GLN A 20 29.45 17.44 -28.54
CA GLN A 20 28.12 16.87 -28.32
C GLN A 20 27.86 15.77 -29.38
N PRO A 21 27.46 14.54 -29.02
CA PRO A 21 27.02 13.55 -30.00
C PRO A 21 25.57 13.78 -30.45
N PRO A 22 25.21 13.42 -31.70
CA PRO A 22 23.91 13.72 -32.29
C PRO A 22 22.82 12.72 -31.88
N TYR A 23 21.56 13.15 -31.98
CA TYR A 23 20.37 12.32 -31.79
C TYR A 23 20.37 11.09 -32.73
N PRO A 24 20.12 9.86 -32.24
CA PRO A 24 19.93 8.71 -33.13
C PRO A 24 18.46 8.58 -33.59
N PRO A 25 18.22 8.14 -34.85
CA PRO A 25 16.90 7.80 -35.38
C PRO A 25 16.41 6.42 -34.89
N PRO A 26 15.10 6.13 -34.98
CA PRO A 26 14.51 4.88 -34.49
C PRO A 26 14.65 3.78 -35.55
N GLY A 27 15.32 2.68 -35.20
CA GLY A 27 15.44 1.52 -36.08
C GLY A 27 15.82 0.27 -35.31
N GLY A 28 14.92 -0.71 -35.29
CA GLY A 28 15.06 -1.98 -34.56
C GLY A 28 16.22 -2.85 -35.06
N GLY A 29 16.76 -3.66 -34.15
CA GLY A 29 17.79 -4.64 -34.47
C GLY A 29 18.14 -5.47 -33.24
N TYR A 30 17.69 -6.72 -33.25
CA TYR A 30 18.06 -7.77 -32.31
C TYR A 30 19.58 -8.00 -32.37
N GLY A 31 20.30 -7.64 -31.31
CA GLY A 31 21.76 -7.75 -31.25
C GLY A 31 22.23 -8.24 -29.89
N GLN A 32 22.90 -9.38 -29.90
CA GLN A 32 23.38 -10.12 -28.73
C GLN A 32 24.31 -9.29 -27.84
N GLN A 33 24.11 -9.34 -26.52
CA GLN A 33 25.00 -8.73 -25.53
C GLN A 33 26.14 -9.68 -25.14
N PRO A 34 27.41 -9.24 -25.11
CA PRO A 34 28.53 -10.02 -24.59
C PRO A 34 28.51 -10.09 -23.05
N PRO A 35 29.08 -11.13 -22.41
CA PRO A 35 28.97 -11.35 -20.97
C PRO A 35 29.92 -10.41 -20.21
N GLY A 36 29.39 -9.26 -19.79
CA GLY A 36 30.04 -8.34 -18.86
C GLY A 36 29.47 -8.50 -17.45
N TRP A 37 30.36 -8.67 -16.45
CA TRP A 37 30.04 -8.55 -15.02
C TRP A 37 29.75 -7.07 -14.70
N GLY A 38 28.55 -6.61 -15.05
CA GLY A 38 28.01 -5.30 -14.68
C GLY A 38 26.78 -5.47 -13.79
N PRO A 39 26.49 -4.49 -12.90
CA PRO A 39 25.24 -4.49 -12.15
C PRO A 39 24.05 -4.58 -13.13
N PRO A 40 23.01 -5.38 -12.81
CA PRO A 40 21.94 -5.64 -13.74
C PRO A 40 21.29 -4.32 -14.20
N PRO A 41 20.98 -4.17 -15.50
CA PRO A 41 20.28 -3.00 -15.98
C PRO A 41 18.95 -2.89 -15.23
N ALA A 42 18.65 -1.68 -14.74
CA ALA A 42 17.34 -1.34 -14.20
C ALA A 42 16.34 -1.41 -15.37
N GLY A 43 15.89 -2.63 -15.68
CA GLY A 43 14.75 -2.87 -16.55
C GLY A 43 13.59 -2.06 -15.99
N GLY A 44 13.00 -1.24 -16.87
CA GLY A 44 11.81 -0.47 -16.55
C GLY A 44 10.77 -1.40 -15.94
N ALA A 45 10.69 -1.34 -14.60
CA ALA A 45 9.59 -1.91 -13.87
C ALA A 45 8.36 -1.21 -14.43
N GLY A 46 7.56 -1.94 -15.21
CA GLY A 46 6.20 -1.52 -15.51
C GLY A 46 5.60 -1.07 -14.18
N ALA A 47 5.12 0.18 -14.17
CA ALA A 47 4.53 0.75 -12.96
C ALA A 47 3.58 -0.31 -12.38
N PRO A 48 3.74 -0.69 -11.11
CA PRO A 48 2.86 -1.68 -10.51
C PRO A 48 1.42 -1.24 -10.80
N PRO A 49 0.53 -2.15 -11.23
CA PRO A 49 -0.85 -1.78 -11.54
C PRO A 49 -1.37 -0.98 -10.35
N ALA A 50 -1.85 0.24 -10.62
CA ALA A 50 -2.28 1.16 -9.59
C ALA A 50 -3.30 0.44 -8.71
N GLN A 51 -2.89 0.08 -7.49
CA GLN A 51 -3.75 -0.61 -6.56
C GLN A 51 -4.91 0.33 -6.25
N ALA A 52 -6.07 0.01 -6.79
CA ALA A 52 -7.29 0.77 -6.57
C ALA A 52 -7.49 0.90 -5.05
N SER A 53 -7.64 2.14 -4.59
CA SER A 53 -7.83 2.42 -3.17
C SER A 53 -9.16 1.83 -2.71
N ALA A 54 -9.19 1.16 -1.56
CA ALA A 54 -10.39 0.53 -1.01
C ALA A 54 -11.58 1.50 -0.87
N PHE A 55 -11.28 2.80 -0.69
CA PHE A 55 -12.27 3.88 -0.69
C PHE A 55 -12.89 4.13 -2.07
N SER A 56 -12.11 4.09 -3.15
CA SER A 56 -12.64 4.20 -4.51
C SER A 56 -13.54 3.01 -4.86
N ALA A 57 -13.22 1.81 -4.37
CA ALA A 57 -14.02 0.62 -4.59
C ALA A 57 -15.36 0.62 -3.82
N LEU A 58 -15.46 1.34 -2.69
CA LEU A 58 -16.74 1.50 -1.97
C LEU A 58 -17.76 2.33 -2.76
N PHE A 59 -17.30 3.30 -3.54
CA PHE A 59 -18.15 4.16 -4.37
C PHE A 59 -18.18 3.69 -5.83
N ASP A 60 -17.51 2.57 -6.16
CA ASP A 60 -17.62 1.91 -7.46
C ASP A 60 -18.85 1.01 -7.47
N PHE A 61 -20.01 1.59 -7.79
CA PHE A 61 -21.28 0.87 -7.95
C PHE A 61 -21.30 -0.11 -9.13
N SER A 62 -20.23 -0.16 -9.95
CA SER A 62 -20.10 -1.10 -11.07
C SER A 62 -19.36 -2.39 -10.71
N PHE A 63 -18.78 -2.50 -9.51
CA PHE A 63 -18.02 -3.67 -9.02
C PHE A 63 -16.89 -4.13 -9.96
N SER A 64 -16.29 -3.21 -10.72
CA SER A 64 -15.32 -3.54 -11.77
C SER A 64 -13.93 -3.95 -11.24
N THR A 65 -13.66 -3.68 -9.96
CA THR A 65 -12.37 -3.93 -9.30
C THR A 65 -12.48 -5.05 -8.26
N PHE A 66 -11.60 -6.05 -8.33
CA PHE A 66 -11.39 -7.07 -7.28
C PHE A 66 -10.79 -6.44 -6.01
N ALA A 67 -11.61 -5.67 -5.29
CA ALA A 67 -11.25 -4.97 -4.05
C ALA A 67 -11.39 -5.87 -2.81
N THR A 68 -11.53 -7.17 -3.01
CA THR A 68 -12.10 -8.10 -2.05
C THR A 68 -11.32 -8.20 -0.72
N PRO A 69 -9.98 -8.25 -0.70
CA PRO A 69 -9.22 -8.21 0.56
C PRO A 69 -9.29 -6.85 1.27
N GLY A 70 -9.27 -5.75 0.50
CA GLY A 70 -9.28 -4.39 1.03
C GLY A 70 -10.63 -3.97 1.61
N LEU A 71 -11.72 -4.40 0.96
CA LEU A 71 -13.08 -4.10 1.35
C LEU A 71 -13.44 -4.69 2.73
N ILE A 72 -13.00 -5.91 3.02
CA ILE A 72 -13.27 -6.60 4.29
C ILE A 72 -12.66 -5.82 5.46
N ARG A 73 -11.41 -5.36 5.32
CA ARG A 73 -10.75 -4.52 6.33
C ARG A 73 -11.50 -3.20 6.54
N LEU A 74 -11.96 -2.58 5.45
CA LEU A 74 -12.68 -1.32 5.50
C LEU A 74 -14.05 -1.48 6.18
N LEU A 75 -14.79 -2.54 5.88
CA LEU A 75 -16.03 -2.90 6.56
C LEU A 75 -15.84 -3.11 8.06
N TYR A 76 -14.75 -3.76 8.49
CA TYR A 76 -14.44 -3.91 9.91
C TYR A 76 -14.26 -2.55 10.60
N ILE A 77 -13.46 -1.67 10.00
CA ILE A 77 -13.15 -0.35 10.57
C ILE A 77 -14.43 0.48 10.65
N VAL A 78 -15.17 0.58 9.55
CA VAL A 78 -16.42 1.35 9.50
C VAL A 78 -17.45 0.79 10.47
N GLY A 79 -17.68 -0.52 10.47
CA GLY A 79 -18.61 -1.17 11.39
C GLY A 79 -18.24 -0.96 12.86
N THR A 80 -16.96 -1.03 13.20
CA THR A 80 -16.47 -0.76 14.55
C THR A 80 -16.73 0.68 14.96
N VAL A 81 -16.39 1.64 14.11
CA VAL A 81 -16.61 3.07 14.38
C VAL A 81 -18.09 3.36 14.55
N LEU A 82 -18.96 2.84 13.68
CA LEU A 82 -20.40 3.04 13.77
C LEU A 82 -21.00 2.44 15.04
N LEU A 83 -20.60 1.23 15.44
CA LEU A 83 -21.06 0.59 16.67
C LEU A 83 -20.66 1.40 17.92
N VAL A 84 -19.40 1.81 18.00
CA VAL A 84 -18.89 2.57 19.15
C VAL A 84 -19.53 3.95 19.23
N LEU A 85 -19.59 4.68 18.12
CA LEU A 85 -20.22 6.01 18.08
C LEU A 85 -21.73 5.93 18.36
N GLY A 86 -22.41 4.94 17.79
CA GLY A 86 -23.84 4.69 18.04
C GLY A 86 -24.10 4.39 19.51
N TRP A 87 -23.28 3.55 20.13
CA TRP A 87 -23.39 3.24 21.56
C TRP A 87 -23.14 4.46 22.45
N ILE A 88 -22.10 5.27 22.17
CA ILE A 88 -21.82 6.50 22.92
C ILE A 88 -23.00 7.48 22.79
N GLY A 89 -23.48 7.71 21.57
CA GLY A 89 -24.62 8.59 21.33
C GLY A 89 -25.87 8.14 22.08
N PHE A 90 -26.21 6.85 21.97
CA PHE A 90 -27.34 6.26 22.69
C PHE A 90 -27.17 6.37 24.22
N THR A 91 -25.97 6.14 24.73
CA THR A 91 -25.65 6.27 26.16
C THR A 91 -25.89 7.71 26.64
N ILE A 92 -25.41 8.71 25.90
CA ILE A 92 -25.63 10.14 26.22
C ILE A 92 -27.12 10.46 26.22
N THR A 93 -27.86 10.02 25.20
CA THR A 93 -29.32 10.23 25.13
C THR A 93 -30.02 9.60 26.32
N THR A 94 -29.59 8.41 26.75
CA THR A 94 -30.21 7.72 27.89
C THR A 94 -29.93 8.43 29.21
N PHE A 95 -28.73 8.98 29.41
CA PHE A 95 -28.44 9.84 30.56
C PHE A 95 -29.37 11.06 30.60
N ALA A 96 -29.66 11.66 29.44
CA ALA A 96 -30.52 12.83 29.34
C ALA A 96 -32.01 12.53 29.56
N THR A 97 -32.50 11.35 29.13
CA THR A 97 -33.94 11.04 29.14
C THR A 97 -34.38 10.13 30.29
N ALA A 98 -33.53 9.20 30.72
CA ALA A 98 -33.82 8.21 31.77
C ALA A 98 -33.02 8.46 33.06
N GLY A 99 -32.20 9.52 33.10
CA GLY A 99 -31.39 9.90 34.24
C GLY A 99 -30.18 8.98 34.48
N ALA A 100 -29.52 9.17 35.62
CA ALA A 100 -28.26 8.50 35.94
C ALA A 100 -28.37 6.96 35.97
N GLY A 101 -29.47 6.43 36.52
CA GLY A 101 -29.69 4.97 36.59
C GLY A 101 -29.78 4.33 35.20
N GLY A 102 -30.61 4.88 34.32
CA GLY A 102 -30.73 4.40 32.93
C GLY A 102 -29.42 4.56 32.15
N GLY A 103 -28.74 5.69 32.32
CA GLY A 103 -27.43 5.94 31.69
C GLY A 103 -26.36 4.92 32.11
N ILE A 104 -26.23 4.61 33.40
CA ILE A 104 -25.26 3.63 33.90
C ILE A 104 -25.58 2.22 33.39
N ILE A 105 -26.86 1.82 33.39
CA ILE A 105 -27.31 0.53 32.87
C ILE A 105 -26.95 0.40 31.39
N THR A 106 -27.28 1.40 30.57
CA THR A 106 -26.95 1.44 29.13
C THR A 106 -25.44 1.47 28.89
N LEU A 107 -24.66 2.17 29.71
CA LEU A 107 -23.22 2.19 29.60
C LEU A 107 -22.62 0.79 29.82
N LEU A 108 -23.01 0.10 30.90
CA LEU A 108 -22.45 -1.21 31.22
C LEU A 108 -22.95 -2.31 30.27
N LEU A 109 -24.27 -2.44 30.10
CA LEU A 109 -24.85 -3.45 29.21
C LEU A 109 -24.53 -3.15 27.75
N GLY A 110 -24.59 -1.88 27.34
CA GLY A 110 -24.26 -1.47 25.98
C GLY A 110 -22.80 -1.78 25.63
N ALA A 111 -21.85 -1.62 26.56
CA ALA A 111 -20.46 -2.02 26.33
C ALA A 111 -20.35 -3.53 26.04
N VAL A 112 -21.03 -4.37 26.82
CA VAL A 112 -21.06 -5.83 26.61
C VAL A 112 -21.69 -6.16 25.25
N VAL A 113 -22.80 -5.50 24.90
CA VAL A 113 -23.48 -5.67 23.61
C VAL A 113 -22.58 -5.26 22.45
N VAL A 114 -21.88 -4.12 22.53
CA VAL A 114 -20.93 -3.68 21.51
C VAL A 114 -19.81 -4.70 21.33
N LEU A 115 -19.20 -5.19 22.43
CA LEU A 115 -18.15 -6.20 22.36
C LEU A 115 -18.65 -7.49 21.70
N PHE A 116 -19.86 -7.93 22.02
CA PHE A 116 -20.49 -9.08 21.38
C PHE A 116 -20.66 -8.85 19.86
N TYR A 117 -21.19 -7.69 19.45
CA TYR A 117 -21.34 -7.35 18.04
C TYR A 117 -20.00 -7.21 17.30
N LEU A 118 -18.95 -6.70 17.95
CA LEU A 118 -17.61 -6.64 17.37
C LEU A 118 -17.01 -8.04 17.18
N ALA A 119 -17.16 -8.93 18.15
CA ALA A 119 -16.75 -10.32 18.04
C ALA A 119 -17.52 -11.03 16.91
N PHE A 120 -18.83 -10.81 16.83
CA PHE A 120 -19.66 -11.33 15.75
C PHE A 120 -19.23 -10.79 14.38
N LEU A 121 -19.02 -9.47 14.26
CA LEU A 121 -18.54 -8.82 13.04
C LEU A 121 -17.19 -9.41 12.61
N ARG A 122 -16.31 -9.72 13.56
CA ARG A 122 -15.03 -10.36 13.28
C ARG A 122 -15.18 -11.75 12.67
N VAL A 123 -15.96 -12.62 13.31
CA VAL A 123 -16.22 -13.98 12.80
C VAL A 123 -16.89 -13.92 11.43
N LEU A 124 -17.82 -13.00 11.25
CA LEU A 124 -18.51 -12.79 9.96
C LEU A 124 -17.53 -12.39 8.86
N LEU A 125 -16.65 -11.41 9.12
CA LEU A 125 -15.65 -10.96 8.14
C LEU A 125 -14.57 -12.00 7.89
N GLU A 126 -14.19 -12.80 8.89
CA GLU A 126 -13.30 -13.96 8.72
C GLU A 126 -13.93 -15.00 7.79
N PHE A 127 -15.23 -15.27 7.93
CA PHE A 127 -15.96 -16.14 7.01
C PHE A 127 -15.98 -15.58 5.58
N TYR A 128 -16.31 -14.30 5.40
CA TYR A 128 -16.29 -13.67 4.06
C TYR A 128 -14.89 -13.70 3.44
N TYR A 129 -13.85 -13.41 4.23
CA TYR A 129 -12.47 -13.49 3.77
C TYR A 129 -12.09 -14.90 3.30
N ALA A 130 -12.47 -15.92 4.05
CA ALA A 130 -12.21 -17.31 3.70
C ALA A 130 -12.88 -17.69 2.36
N VAL A 131 -14.14 -17.30 2.17
CA VAL A 131 -14.89 -17.56 0.92
C VAL A 131 -14.23 -16.87 -0.28
N VAL A 132 -13.87 -15.60 -0.11
CA VAL A 132 -13.20 -14.80 -1.14
C VAL A 132 -11.84 -15.41 -1.51
N ARG A 133 -11.04 -15.76 -0.51
CA ARG A 133 -9.72 -16.38 -0.71
C ARG A 133 -9.82 -17.71 -1.43
N MET A 134 -10.85 -18.51 -1.14
CA MET A 134 -11.09 -19.79 -1.83
C MET A 134 -11.44 -19.59 -3.31
N SER A 135 -12.14 -18.50 -3.66
CA SER A 135 -12.48 -18.18 -5.05
C SER A 135 -11.28 -17.77 -5.91
N GLU A 136 -10.26 -17.15 -5.30
CA GLU A 136 -9.01 -16.76 -5.97
C GLU A 136 -8.10 -17.97 -6.28
N ASP A 137 -8.13 -19.00 -5.43
CA ASP A 137 -7.24 -20.18 -5.54
C ASP A 137 -7.56 -21.08 -6.75
N ILE A 138 -8.80 -21.00 -7.27
CA ILE A 138 -9.28 -21.87 -8.37
C ILE A 138 -8.84 -21.36 -9.75
N HIS A 139 -8.44 -20.10 -9.90
CA HIS A 139 -8.09 -19.52 -11.20
C HIS A 139 -6.65 -19.84 -11.66
N ASN A 140 -5.78 -20.36 -10.79
CA ASN A 140 -4.36 -20.55 -11.08
C ASN A 140 -3.97 -22.00 -11.50
N ARG A 141 -4.95 -22.79 -11.97
CA ARG A 141 -4.77 -24.20 -12.38
C ARG A 141 -5.09 -24.47 -13.86
N ARG A 142 -4.76 -23.54 -14.77
CA ARG A 142 -4.68 -23.81 -16.21
C ARG A 142 -3.47 -23.17 -16.84
#